data_AF-A0A9E4SDP9-F1
#
_entry.id   AF-A0A9E4SDP9-F1
#
_cell.length_a   1.000
_cell.length_b   1.000
_cell.length_c   1.000
_cell.angle_alpha   90.00
_cell.angle_beta   90.00
_cell.angle_gamma   90.00
#
_symmetry.space_group_name_H-M   'P 1'
#
loop_
_entity.id
_entity.type
_entity.pdbx_description
1 polymer ?
#
loop_
_entity_poly.entity_id
_entity_poly.type
_entity_poly.pdbx_seq_one_letter_code
_entity_poly.pdbx_strand_id
1 'polypeptide(L)'
;MHRAKLRPLLTGAVLIALAAIAFACGSNEPPPSGTTLEETLGVDGEGNLVAAEGEPYTVRTELIQAQSDRKNRRLSLVVFHQLSDLAIIDEESPLRSEWLEACDSTIYDGAFRPQESLSLHVAEALIAQANVVDRSPVTRAPVDFAIHTGSAVDNAQFNELRWFLDLMDG
;
A
#
# COMPACT_ATOMS: atom_id res chain seq x y z
N MET A 1 1.35 66.96 10.16
CA MET A 1 1.58 66.03 9.03
C MET A 1 2.03 64.69 9.59
N HIS A 2 1.26 63.64 9.32
CA HIS A 2 1.29 62.32 9.98
C HIS A 2 2.49 61.44 9.59
N ARG A 3 3.21 60.92 10.59
CA ARG A 3 4.01 59.69 10.46
C ARG A 3 3.82 58.82 11.70
N ALA A 4 2.81 57.96 11.66
CA ALA A 4 2.66 56.84 12.59
C ALA A 4 1.89 55.73 11.86
N LYS A 5 2.20 54.47 12.19
CA LYS A 5 1.50 53.22 11.80
C LYS A 5 2.12 52.32 10.70
N LEU A 6 3.44 52.29 10.49
CA LEU A 6 4.04 51.23 9.65
C LEU A 6 4.55 49.99 10.41
N ARG A 7 4.71 50.06 11.74
CA ARG A 7 5.27 48.95 12.55
C ARG A 7 4.32 47.81 12.97
N PRO A 8 2.98 47.96 13.11
CA PRO A 8 2.13 46.86 13.56
C PRO A 8 1.68 45.91 12.42
N LEU A 9 1.89 46.31 11.15
CA LEU A 9 1.50 45.51 9.98
C LEU A 9 2.48 44.36 9.68
N LEU A 10 3.78 44.58 9.93
CA LEU A 10 4.82 43.59 9.67
C LEU A 10 4.81 42.41 10.66
N THR A 11 4.46 42.66 11.93
CA THR A 11 4.33 41.60 12.94
C THR A 11 3.08 40.74 12.73
N GLY A 12 1.98 41.33 12.26
CA GLY A 12 0.76 40.58 11.91
C GLY A 12 0.96 39.64 10.73
N ALA A 13 1.69 40.07 9.70
CA ALA A 13 1.96 39.25 8.51
C ALA A 13 2.84 38.02 8.83
N VAL A 14 3.83 38.15 9.72
CA VAL A 14 4.70 37.04 10.13
C VAL A 14 3.93 36.01 10.98
N LEU A 15 3.05 36.46 11.88
CA LEU A 15 2.20 35.57 12.68
C LEU A 15 1.17 34.81 11.84
N ILE A 16 0.60 35.45 10.81
CA ILE A 16 -0.32 34.80 9.87
C ILE A 16 0.44 33.78 8.99
N ALA A 17 1.65 34.10 8.55
CA ALA A 17 2.48 33.16 7.79
C ALA A 17 2.91 31.93 8.63
N LEU A 18 3.29 32.12 9.90
CA LEU A 18 3.60 31.00 10.81
C LEU A 18 2.36 30.17 11.16
N ALA A 19 1.18 30.79 11.32
CA ALA A 19 -0.07 30.07 11.52
C ALA A 19 -0.50 29.28 10.28
N ALA A 20 -0.27 29.80 9.07
CA ALA A 20 -0.55 29.11 7.82
C ALA A 20 0.39 27.89 7.59
N ILE A 21 1.65 27.98 8.01
CA ILE A 21 2.60 26.84 7.97
C ILE A 21 2.20 25.76 8.98
N ALA A 22 1.70 26.14 10.16
CA ALA A 22 1.24 25.17 11.17
C ALA A 22 -0.08 24.48 10.78
N PHE A 23 -0.97 25.17 10.03
CA PHE A 23 -2.23 24.59 9.54
C PHE A 23 -2.03 23.57 8.41
N ALA A 24 -0.88 23.58 7.72
CA ALA A 24 -0.55 22.61 6.68
C ALA A 24 -0.17 21.22 7.23
N CYS A 25 0.08 21.06 8.53
CA CYS A 25 0.42 19.77 9.15
C CYS A 25 -0.80 18.96 9.62
N GLY A 26 -2.03 19.49 9.45
CA GLY A 26 -3.26 18.83 9.87
C GLY A 26 -4.27 18.76 8.74
N SER A 27 -3.98 17.98 7.71
CA SER A 27 -4.98 17.62 6.71
C SER A 27 -6.03 16.71 7.36
N ASN A 28 -7.25 17.24 7.56
CA ASN A 28 -8.43 16.49 8.01
C ASN A 28 -9.09 15.65 6.89
N GLU A 29 -8.38 15.39 5.79
CA GLU A 29 -8.90 14.48 4.77
C GLU A 29 -8.95 13.07 5.36
N PRO A 30 -10.05 12.33 5.12
CA PRO A 30 -10.11 10.93 5.48
C PRO A 30 -8.95 10.18 4.82
N PRO A 31 -8.44 9.11 5.46
CA PRO A 31 -7.44 8.26 4.84
C PRO A 31 -7.94 7.75 3.48
N PRO A 32 -7.04 7.35 2.57
CA PRO A 32 -7.43 6.70 1.32
C PRO A 32 -8.38 5.53 1.64
N SER A 33 -9.53 5.51 0.98
CA SER A 33 -10.52 4.43 1.13
C SER A 33 -10.01 3.13 0.52
N GLY A 34 -10.51 1.99 1.01
CA GLY A 34 -10.14 0.68 0.47
C GLY A 34 -8.76 0.21 0.94
N THR A 35 -8.38 0.56 2.17
CA THR A 35 -7.19 0.01 2.83
C THR A 35 -7.62 -0.89 3.99
N THR A 36 -6.73 -1.79 4.40
CA THR A 36 -6.99 -2.65 5.56
C THR A 36 -7.18 -1.89 6.87
N LEU A 37 -6.85 -0.60 6.93
CA LEU A 37 -7.15 0.26 8.08
C LEU A 37 -8.66 0.50 8.26
N GLU A 38 -9.42 0.43 7.16
CA GLU A 38 -10.87 0.67 7.13
C GLU A 38 -11.64 -0.63 7.36
N GLU A 39 -11.30 -1.67 6.59
CA GLU A 39 -12.01 -2.95 6.58
C GLU A 39 -11.04 -4.07 6.20
N THR A 40 -11.21 -5.26 6.78
CA THR A 40 -10.49 -6.47 6.40
C THR A 40 -11.46 -7.54 5.91
N LEU A 41 -10.94 -8.64 5.37
CA LEU A 41 -11.73 -9.84 5.08
C LEU A 41 -11.61 -10.83 6.22
N GLY A 42 -12.74 -11.28 6.74
CA GLY A 42 -12.87 -12.37 7.71
C GLY A 42 -13.58 -13.58 7.11
N VAL A 43 -13.71 -14.62 7.93
CA VAL A 43 -14.46 -15.84 7.58
C VAL A 43 -15.55 -16.07 8.63
N ASP A 44 -16.78 -16.28 8.19
CA ASP A 44 -17.91 -16.56 9.09
C ASP A 44 -17.93 -18.03 9.59
N GLY A 45 -18.97 -18.41 10.35
CA GLY A 45 -19.11 -19.77 10.90
C GLY A 45 -19.34 -20.85 9.84
N GLU A 46 -19.73 -20.44 8.63
CA GLU A 46 -20.05 -21.29 7.49
C GLU A 46 -18.90 -21.36 6.47
N GLY A 47 -17.85 -20.57 6.66
CA GLY A 47 -16.69 -20.54 5.77
C GLY A 47 -16.76 -19.50 4.65
N ASN A 48 -17.73 -18.58 4.66
CA ASN A 48 -17.82 -17.52 3.65
C ASN A 48 -16.92 -16.34 4.00
N LEU A 49 -16.39 -15.68 2.96
CA LEU A 49 -15.69 -14.41 3.13
C LEU A 49 -16.69 -13.30 3.48
N VAL A 50 -16.43 -12.57 4.55
CA VAL A 50 -17.25 -11.46 5.03
C VAL A 50 -16.37 -10.25 5.34
N ALA A 51 -16.96 -9.06 5.28
CA ALA A 51 -16.32 -7.85 5.82
C ALA A 51 -16.04 -8.01 7.32
N ALA A 52 -14.86 -7.58 7.74
CA ALA A 52 -14.38 -7.60 9.12
C ALA A 52 -13.77 -6.25 9.50
N GLU A 53 -13.58 -6.03 10.81
CA GLU A 53 -13.02 -4.76 11.30
C GLU A 53 -11.64 -4.46 10.68
N GLY A 54 -11.39 -3.19 10.38
CA GLY A 54 -10.08 -2.72 9.93
C GLY A 54 -8.97 -3.03 10.95
N GLU A 55 -7.73 -3.11 10.48
CA GLU A 55 -6.55 -3.40 11.27
C GLU A 55 -5.86 -2.08 11.71
N PRO A 56 -6.02 -1.63 12.98
CA PRO A 56 -5.46 -0.37 13.41
C PRO A 56 -3.94 -0.46 13.66
N TYR A 57 -3.25 0.67 13.50
CA TYR A 57 -1.84 0.77 13.85
C TYR A 57 -1.57 0.43 15.33
N THR A 58 -0.75 -0.60 15.55
CA THR A 58 -0.28 -0.98 16.89
C THR A 58 1.03 -0.28 17.25
N VAL A 59 1.11 0.33 18.43
CA VAL A 59 2.36 0.92 18.93
C VAL A 59 3.19 -0.17 19.60
N ARG A 60 4.39 -0.40 19.06
CA ARG A 60 5.38 -1.35 19.58
C ARG A 60 6.41 -0.59 20.42
N THR A 61 6.52 -0.89 21.71
CA THR A 61 7.38 -0.19 22.69
C THR A 61 8.48 -1.08 23.28
N GLU A 62 8.70 -2.26 22.69
CA GLU A 62 9.62 -3.29 23.18
C GLU A 62 11.09 -2.85 23.13
N LEU A 63 11.45 -1.98 22.18
CA LEU A 63 12.83 -1.45 22.03
C LEU A 63 12.98 -0.04 22.61
N ILE A 64 11.93 0.78 22.54
CA ILE A 64 11.95 2.18 23.00
C ILE A 64 10.55 2.64 23.41
N GLN A 65 10.46 3.45 24.45
CA GLN A 65 9.20 4.04 24.89
C GLN A 65 8.68 5.06 23.87
N ALA A 66 7.37 5.02 23.62
CA ALA A 66 6.72 5.98 22.74
C ALA A 66 6.72 7.38 23.38
N GLN A 67 7.11 8.39 22.63
CA GLN A 67 7.06 9.77 23.11
C GLN A 67 5.62 10.30 23.16
N SER A 68 5.35 11.23 24.07
CA SER A 68 4.08 11.96 24.12
C SER A 68 3.82 12.73 22.82
N ASP A 69 2.56 12.97 22.49
CA ASP A 69 2.17 13.76 21.32
C ASP A 69 2.72 13.27 19.96
N ARG A 70 3.16 12.00 19.86
CA ARG A 70 3.74 11.43 18.63
C ARG A 70 2.85 11.59 17.40
N LYS A 71 1.53 11.61 17.59
CA LYS A 71 0.56 11.70 16.50
C LYS A 71 0.68 13.02 15.73
N ASN A 72 1.03 14.10 16.43
CA ASN A 72 1.13 15.46 15.90
C ASN A 72 2.57 15.85 15.50
N ARG A 73 3.56 15.02 15.83
CA ARG A 73 4.99 15.31 15.62
C ARG A 73 5.68 14.36 14.63
N ARG A 74 5.03 13.26 14.25
CA ARG A 74 5.56 12.29 13.29
C ARG A 74 5.64 12.90 11.89
N LEU A 75 6.74 12.60 11.21
CA LEU A 75 6.98 12.93 9.81
C LEU A 75 7.29 11.63 9.07
N SER A 76 6.85 11.52 7.82
CA SER A 76 7.29 10.43 6.95
C SER A 76 8.74 10.67 6.52
N LEU A 77 9.56 9.62 6.60
CA LEU A 77 10.90 9.62 5.99
C LEU A 77 10.85 9.12 4.55
N VAL A 78 9.99 8.13 4.30
CA VAL A 78 9.71 7.53 2.99
C VAL A 78 8.30 6.93 3.05
N VAL A 79 7.60 6.95 1.93
CA VAL A 79 6.33 6.27 1.73
C VAL A 79 6.45 5.45 0.45
N PHE A 80 6.23 4.14 0.51
CA PHE A 80 6.38 3.29 -0.66
C PHE A 80 5.39 2.13 -0.61
N HIS A 81 5.06 1.57 -1.77
CA HIS A 81 4.37 0.29 -1.87
C HIS A 81 5.39 -0.85 -1.88
N GLN A 82 5.16 -1.86 -1.06
CA GLN A 82 5.89 -3.12 -1.15
C GLN A 82 4.97 -4.17 -1.79
N LEU A 83 5.40 -4.70 -2.93
CA LEU A 83 4.73 -5.75 -3.67
C LEU A 83 5.59 -7.02 -3.61
N SER A 84 4.96 -8.19 -3.66
CA SER A 84 5.66 -9.47 -3.66
C SER A 84 4.72 -10.55 -4.19
N ASP A 85 5.29 -11.63 -4.70
CA ASP A 85 4.57 -12.88 -4.93
C ASP A 85 3.30 -12.73 -5.78
N LEU A 86 3.37 -11.87 -6.81
CA LEU A 86 2.32 -11.77 -7.83
C LEU A 86 2.14 -13.10 -8.56
N ALA A 87 3.27 -13.79 -8.81
CA ALA A 87 3.34 -15.09 -9.47
C ALA A 87 2.48 -15.12 -10.75
N ILE A 88 2.70 -14.11 -11.62
CA ILE A 88 2.05 -14.02 -12.92
C ILE A 88 2.39 -15.28 -13.71
N ILE A 89 1.36 -15.94 -14.22
CA ILE A 89 1.46 -17.25 -14.85
C ILE A 89 0.78 -17.22 -16.22
N ASP A 90 1.40 -17.93 -17.16
CA ASP A 90 0.78 -18.33 -18.42
C ASP A 90 0.08 -19.67 -18.22
N GLU A 91 -1.25 -19.68 -18.07
CA GLU A 91 -2.01 -20.90 -17.79
C GLU A 91 -1.98 -21.93 -18.93
N GLU A 92 -1.60 -21.51 -20.14
CA GLU A 92 -1.50 -22.36 -21.33
C GLU A 92 -0.06 -22.84 -21.59
N SER A 93 0.86 -22.57 -20.66
CA SER A 93 2.26 -22.92 -20.83
C SER A 93 2.48 -24.44 -20.91
N PRO A 94 3.32 -24.94 -21.84
CA PRO A 94 3.65 -26.36 -21.90
C PRO A 94 4.61 -26.79 -20.77
N LEU A 95 5.18 -25.84 -20.01
CA LEU A 95 6.02 -26.12 -18.85
C LEU A 95 5.21 -26.32 -17.58
N ARG A 96 3.89 -26.13 -17.65
CA ARG A 96 3.04 -26.34 -16.49
C ARG A 96 3.00 -27.81 -16.11
N SER A 97 2.93 -28.00 -14.80
CA SER A 97 3.04 -29.31 -14.17
C SER A 97 1.90 -29.54 -13.19
N GLU A 98 0.71 -28.99 -13.47
CA GLU A 98 -0.51 -29.11 -12.65
C GLU A 98 -0.90 -30.58 -12.43
N TRP A 99 -0.56 -31.44 -13.39
CA TRP A 99 -0.76 -32.88 -13.27
C TRP A 99 0.00 -33.51 -12.09
N LEU A 100 1.05 -32.85 -11.58
CA LEU A 100 1.76 -33.28 -10.36
C LEU A 100 0.88 -33.15 -9.11
N GLU A 101 -0.09 -32.23 -9.09
CA GLU A 101 -1.06 -32.08 -7.99
C GLU A 101 -1.88 -33.36 -7.79
N ALA A 102 -2.15 -34.10 -8.87
CA ALA A 102 -2.90 -35.36 -8.83
C ALA A 102 -2.03 -36.56 -8.45
N CYS A 103 -0.70 -36.40 -8.39
CA CYS A 103 0.22 -37.45 -8.00
C CYS A 103 0.36 -37.47 -6.47
N ASP A 104 0.15 -38.63 -5.84
CA ASP A 104 0.38 -38.83 -4.40
C ASP A 104 1.88 -38.71 -4.10
N SER A 105 2.33 -37.48 -3.84
CA SER A 105 3.73 -37.17 -3.58
C SER A 105 3.82 -36.16 -2.44
N THR A 106 4.73 -36.42 -1.51
CA THR A 106 5.11 -35.45 -0.47
C THR A 106 6.09 -34.39 -0.97
N ILE A 107 6.40 -34.39 -2.28
CA ILE A 107 7.45 -33.59 -2.91
C ILE A 107 6.86 -32.41 -3.69
N TYR A 108 5.66 -32.58 -4.23
CA TYR A 108 4.94 -31.60 -5.04
C TYR A 108 3.62 -31.27 -4.37
N ASP A 109 3.55 -30.09 -3.74
CA ASP A 109 2.35 -29.48 -3.14
C ASP A 109 2.24 -28.06 -3.71
N GLY A 110 1.07 -27.68 -4.23
CA GLY A 110 0.83 -26.38 -4.85
C GLY A 110 1.24 -26.27 -6.33
N ALA A 111 1.19 -27.38 -7.08
CA ALA A 111 1.42 -27.37 -8.53
C ALA A 111 0.26 -26.74 -9.32
N PHE A 112 -0.91 -26.60 -8.68
CA PHE A 112 -2.09 -25.93 -9.20
C PHE A 112 -2.72 -25.00 -8.14
N ARG A 113 -3.14 -23.81 -8.55
CA ARG A 113 -3.93 -22.89 -7.70
C ARG A 113 -5.25 -22.57 -8.41
N PRO A 114 -6.42 -22.72 -7.76
CA PRO A 114 -7.71 -22.46 -8.40
C PRO A 114 -7.85 -21.07 -9.06
N GLN A 115 -7.12 -20.07 -8.54
CA GLN A 115 -7.15 -18.68 -9.01
C GLN A 115 -6.09 -18.33 -10.07
N GLU A 116 -5.23 -19.25 -10.48
CA GLU A 116 -4.06 -18.97 -11.32
C GLU A 116 -4.39 -18.37 -12.70
N SER A 117 -5.50 -18.77 -13.33
CA SER A 117 -6.01 -18.18 -14.58
C SER A 117 -6.45 -16.72 -14.43
N LEU A 118 -6.57 -16.22 -13.20
CA LEU A 118 -6.89 -14.84 -12.89
C LEU A 118 -5.67 -14.04 -12.47
N SER A 119 -4.44 -14.60 -12.52
CA SER A 119 -3.23 -13.94 -12.02
C SER A 119 -3.03 -12.53 -12.58
N LEU A 120 -3.18 -12.34 -13.90
CA LEU A 120 -3.09 -11.02 -14.53
C LEU A 120 -4.19 -10.05 -14.08
N HIS A 121 -5.42 -10.54 -13.93
CA HIS A 121 -6.55 -9.71 -13.47
C HIS A 121 -6.37 -9.27 -12.02
N VAL A 122 -5.86 -10.17 -11.16
CA VAL A 122 -5.58 -9.87 -9.76
C VAL A 122 -4.39 -8.91 -9.65
N ALA A 123 -3.33 -9.09 -10.45
CA ALA A 123 -2.19 -8.19 -10.48
C ALA A 123 -2.58 -6.79 -10.95
N GLU A 124 -3.40 -6.68 -12.00
CA GLU A 124 -3.93 -5.40 -12.48
C GLU A 124 -4.78 -4.71 -11.41
N ALA A 125 -5.72 -5.42 -10.79
CA ALA A 125 -6.55 -4.86 -9.72
C ALA A 125 -5.73 -4.39 -8.52
N LEU A 126 -4.67 -5.13 -8.17
CA LEU A 126 -3.73 -4.75 -7.10
C LEU A 126 -2.98 -3.46 -7.45
N ILE A 127 -2.47 -3.33 -8.68
CA ILE A 127 -1.73 -2.14 -9.14
C ILE A 127 -2.69 -0.94 -9.24
N ALA A 128 -3.91 -1.14 -9.74
CA ALA A 128 -4.95 -0.12 -9.78
C ALA A 128 -5.28 0.39 -8.36
N GLN A 129 -5.42 -0.51 -7.38
CA GLN A 129 -5.65 -0.13 -5.99
C GLN A 129 -4.44 0.61 -5.39
N ALA A 130 -3.21 0.17 -5.69
CA ALA A 130 -2.01 0.88 -5.25
C ALA A 130 -1.97 2.32 -5.79
N ASN A 131 -2.36 2.52 -7.06
CA ASN A 131 -2.44 3.85 -7.68
C ASN A 131 -3.51 4.75 -7.03
N VAL A 132 -4.59 4.19 -6.47
CA VAL A 132 -5.58 4.94 -5.67
C VAL A 132 -4.99 5.36 -4.32
N VAL A 133 -4.13 4.53 -3.71
CA VAL A 133 -3.48 4.79 -2.42
C VAL A 133 -2.17 5.56 -2.63
N ASP A 134 -2.27 6.75 -3.24
CA ASP A 134 -1.12 7.59 -3.64
C ASP A 134 -0.42 8.35 -2.50
N ARG A 135 -0.94 8.24 -1.28
CA ARG A 135 -0.52 9.03 -0.11
C ARG A 135 -0.60 8.21 1.17
N SER A 136 0.34 8.49 2.09
CA SER A 136 0.32 7.92 3.44
C SER A 136 -1.01 8.21 4.16
N PRO A 137 -1.69 7.19 4.71
CA PRO A 137 -2.86 7.39 5.57
C PRO A 137 -2.54 8.16 6.88
N VAL A 138 -1.26 8.26 7.24
CA VAL A 138 -0.82 8.81 8.54
C VAL A 138 -0.40 10.28 8.44
N THR A 139 0.38 10.62 7.41
CA THR A 139 1.01 11.95 7.26
C THR A 139 0.61 12.64 5.95
N ARG A 140 -0.12 11.95 5.07
CA ARG A 140 -0.49 12.40 3.71
C ARG A 140 0.68 12.74 2.78
N ALA A 141 1.90 12.39 3.18
CA ALA A 141 3.06 12.42 2.29
C ALA A 141 2.78 11.53 1.06
N PRO A 142 3.13 11.99 -0.16
CA PRO A 142 2.94 11.21 -1.38
C PRO A 142 3.80 9.94 -1.35
N VAL A 143 3.38 8.93 -2.09
CA VAL A 143 4.19 7.74 -2.36
C VAL A 143 5.42 8.13 -3.20
N ASP A 144 6.60 7.69 -2.76
CA ASP A 144 7.89 7.99 -3.37
C ASP A 144 8.26 6.98 -4.47
N PHE A 145 7.98 5.68 -4.24
CA PHE A 145 8.27 4.60 -5.17
C PHE A 145 7.49 3.31 -4.80
N ALA A 146 7.58 2.29 -5.66
CA ALA A 146 7.21 0.92 -5.34
C ALA A 146 8.45 0.01 -5.37
N ILE A 147 8.46 -1.02 -4.53
CA ILE A 147 9.48 -2.07 -4.53
C ILE A 147 8.79 -3.43 -4.67
N HIS A 148 9.32 -4.27 -5.55
CA HIS A 148 8.87 -5.64 -5.70
C HIS A 148 9.91 -6.61 -5.12
N THR A 149 9.54 -7.43 -4.14
CA THR A 149 10.50 -8.21 -3.33
C THR A 149 10.75 -9.65 -3.79
N GLY A 150 10.08 -10.13 -4.83
CA GLY A 150 10.38 -11.43 -5.43
C GLY A 150 9.14 -12.15 -5.97
N SER A 151 9.36 -13.27 -6.65
CA SER A 151 8.28 -14.13 -7.19
C SER A 151 7.31 -13.39 -8.12
N ALA A 152 7.85 -12.61 -9.07
CA ALA A 152 7.06 -11.81 -10.00
C ALA A 152 6.29 -12.68 -11.00
N VAL A 153 6.94 -13.73 -11.49
CA VAL A 153 6.44 -14.64 -12.53
C VAL A 153 6.64 -16.08 -12.09
N ASP A 154 5.82 -16.98 -12.62
CA ASP A 154 5.74 -18.37 -12.16
C ASP A 154 6.85 -19.26 -12.75
N ASN A 155 6.98 -19.32 -14.07
CA ASN A 155 7.88 -20.27 -14.75
C ASN A 155 9.10 -19.59 -15.41
N ALA A 156 9.37 -18.34 -15.03
CA ALA A 156 10.41 -17.51 -15.62
C ALA A 156 10.32 -17.44 -17.15
N GLN A 157 9.10 -17.52 -17.70
CA GLN A 157 8.90 -17.45 -19.13
C GLN A 157 9.03 -16.01 -19.64
N PHE A 158 9.43 -15.89 -20.89
CA PHE A 158 9.58 -14.60 -21.54
C PHE A 158 8.26 -13.81 -21.56
N ASN A 159 7.15 -14.45 -21.88
CA ASN A 159 5.83 -13.82 -21.92
C ASN A 159 5.36 -13.37 -20.54
N GLU A 160 5.50 -14.21 -19.50
CA GLU A 160 5.16 -13.82 -18.12
C GLU A 160 5.96 -12.59 -17.67
N LEU A 161 7.27 -12.57 -17.95
CA LEU A 161 8.12 -11.43 -17.60
C LEU A 161 7.72 -10.17 -18.37
N ARG A 162 7.37 -10.29 -19.66
CA ARG A 162 6.88 -9.15 -20.43
C ARG A 162 5.60 -8.60 -19.84
N TRP A 163 4.63 -9.44 -19.50
CA TRP A 163 3.38 -9.00 -18.88
C TRP A 163 3.62 -8.32 -17.53
N PHE A 164 4.52 -8.86 -16.70
CA PHE A 164 4.91 -8.21 -15.45
C PHE A 164 5.49 -6.81 -15.69
N LEU A 165 6.42 -6.66 -16.63
CA LEU A 165 7.02 -5.37 -16.94
C LEU A 165 5.98 -4.39 -17.50
N ASP A 166 5.13 -4.83 -18.42
CA ASP A 166 4.06 -4.00 -19.00
C ASP A 166 3.09 -3.52 -17.90
N LEU A 167 2.71 -4.38 -16.95
CA LEU A 167 1.87 -4.00 -15.81
C LEU A 167 2.52 -2.98 -14.88
N MET A 168 3.82 -3.12 -14.62
CA MET A 168 4.57 -2.23 -13.72
C MET A 168 4.97 -0.90 -14.38
N ASP A 169 5.11 -0.88 -15.71
CA ASP A 169 5.46 0.32 -16.48
C ASP A 169 4.26 1.28 -16.67
N GLY A 170 3.02 0.75 -16.63
CA GLY A 170 1.77 1.51 -16.74
C GLY A 170 1.36 1.78 -18.18
#